data_AF-A0A973D4K7-F1
#
_entry.id   AF-A0A973D4K7-F1
#
_cell.length_a   1.000
_cell.length_b   1.000
_cell.length_c   1.000
_cell.angle_alpha   90.00
_cell.angle_beta   90.00
_cell.angle_gamma   90.00
#
_symmetry.space_group_name_H-M   'P 1'
#
loop_
_entity.id
_entity.type
_entity.pdbx_description
1 polymer ?
#
loop_
_entity_poly.entity_id
_entity_poly.type
_entity_poly.pdbx_seq_one_letter_code
_entity_poly.pdbx_strand_id
1 'polypeptide(L)'
;GLAIGVVGVALGTVLGIISALTVSDIIAWVEQVSGIQFLSGDVYFISYLPSQLLWSDVAIIISSALLLSFLATIYPAVRASKIQPAEALRYE
;
A
#
# COMPACT_ATOMS: atom_id res chain seq x y z
N GLY A 1 -5.09 -5.34 16.17
CA GLY A 1 -5.06 -5.80 14.78
C GLY A 1 -5.74 -4.78 13.88
N LEU A 2 -7.07 -4.79 13.88
CA LEU A 2 -7.91 -4.00 12.96
C LEU A 2 -7.66 -2.48 13.02
N ALA A 3 -7.60 -1.87 14.20
CA ALA A 3 -7.34 -0.42 14.33
C ALA A 3 -5.98 0.00 13.73
N ILE A 4 -4.93 -0.77 13.99
CA ILE A 4 -3.60 -0.55 13.43
C ILE A 4 -3.63 -0.78 11.91
N GLY A 5 -4.36 -1.79 11.45
CA GLY A 5 -4.58 -2.07 10.03
C GLY A 5 -5.25 -0.92 9.29
N VAL A 6 -6.30 -0.32 9.85
CA VAL A 6 -7.01 0.83 9.25
C VAL A 6 -6.08 2.03 9.11
N VAL A 7 -5.29 2.35 10.15
CA VAL A 7 -4.32 3.44 10.10
C VAL A 7 -3.25 3.17 9.04
N GLY A 8 -2.74 1.94 8.97
CA GLY A 8 -1.77 1.54 7.95
C GLY A 8 -2.32 1.64 6.52
N VAL A 9 -3.56 1.20 6.29
CA VAL A 9 -4.22 1.33 4.99
C VAL A 9 -4.43 2.80 4.62
N ALA A 10 -4.90 3.64 5.55
CA ALA A 10 -5.08 5.06 5.29
C ALA A 10 -3.77 5.76 4.91
N LEU A 11 -2.69 5.54 5.67
CA LEU A 11 -1.37 6.10 5.38
C LEU A 11 -0.81 5.56 4.06
N GLY A 12 -0.91 4.26 3.82
CA GLY A 12 -0.44 3.62 2.59
C GLY A 12 -1.18 4.12 1.35
N THR A 13 -2.51 4.30 1.43
CA THR A 13 -3.30 4.88 0.34
C THR A 13 -2.90 6.31 0.04
N VAL A 14 -2.73 7.16 1.06
CA VAL A 14 -2.31 8.55 0.86
C VAL A 14 -0.94 8.61 0.21
N LEU A 15 0.04 7.85 0.72
CA LEU A 15 1.37 7.78 0.13
C LEU A 15 1.36 7.21 -1.30
N GLY A 16 0.53 6.21 -1.57
CA GLY A 16 0.37 5.61 -2.90
C GLY A 16 -0.23 6.59 -3.91
N ILE A 17 -1.26 7.34 -3.52
CA ILE A 17 -1.86 8.38 -4.37
C ILE A 17 -0.83 9.47 -4.69
N ILE A 18 -0.11 9.98 -3.69
CA ILE A 18 0.93 10.99 -3.89
C ILE A 18 2.01 10.45 -4.85
N SER A 19 2.50 9.24 -4.60
CA SER A 19 3.52 8.61 -5.44
C SER A 19 3.06 8.40 -6.88
N ALA A 20 1.79 8.03 -7.09
CA ALA A 20 1.22 7.89 -8.42
C ALA A 20 1.15 9.25 -9.14
N LEU A 21 0.74 10.31 -8.46
CA LEU A 21 0.66 11.65 -9.06
C LEU A 21 2.04 12.23 -9.40
N THR A 22 3.06 11.93 -8.60
CA THR A 22 4.44 12.43 -8.79
C THR A 22 5.31 11.48 -9.62
N VAL A 23 4.76 10.35 -10.11
CA VAL A 23 5.56 9.32 -10.80
C VAL A 23 6.22 9.88 -12.06
N SER A 24 5.53 10.74 -12.80
CA SER A 24 6.04 11.36 -14.02
C SER A 24 7.20 12.32 -13.72
N ASP A 25 7.12 13.07 -12.61
CA ASP A 25 8.18 13.97 -12.17
C ASP A 25 9.42 13.19 -11.69
N ILE A 26 9.21 12.07 -10.98
CA ILE A 26 10.30 11.18 -10.53
C ILE A 26 11.03 10.60 -11.75
N ILE A 27 10.28 10.14 -12.76
CA ILE A 27 10.86 9.59 -13.99
C ILE A 27 11.67 10.67 -14.71
N ALA A 28 11.14 11.89 -14.87
CA ALA A 28 11.83 13.00 -15.51
C ALA A 28 13.11 13.41 -14.75
N TRP A 29 13.09 13.39 -13.42
CA TRP A 29 14.27 13.65 -12.59
C TRP A 29 15.33 12.55 -12.76
N VAL A 30 14.92 11.28 -12.76
CA VAL A 30 15.82 10.14 -13.01
C VAL A 30 16.44 10.22 -14.40
N GLU A 31 15.68 10.60 -15.43
CA GLU A 31 16.19 10.84 -16.80
C GLU A 31 17.27 11.93 -16.82
N GLN A 32 17.04 13.06 -16.12
CA GLN A 32 18.03 14.14 -16.04
C GLN A 32 19.33 13.71 -15.34
N VAL A 33 19.25 12.92 -14.27
CA VAL A 33 20.41 12.48 -13.50
C VAL A 33 21.16 11.34 -14.18
N SER A 34 20.44 10.41 -14.80
CA SER A 34 21.04 9.25 -15.48
C SER A 34 21.57 9.58 -16.89
N GLY A 35 21.12 10.69 -17.50
CA GLY A 35 21.51 11.08 -18.86
C GLY A 35 20.99 10.14 -19.94
N ILE A 36 20.11 9.18 -19.58
CA ILE A 36 19.49 8.22 -20.49
C ILE A 36 18.05 8.67 -20.70
N GLN A 37 17.70 9.02 -21.93
CA GLN A 37 16.31 9.25 -22.31
C GLN A 37 15.62 7.88 -22.39
N PHE A 38 14.73 7.57 -21.43
CA PHE A 38 14.00 6.30 -21.46
C PHE A 38 13.02 6.27 -22.65
N LEU A 39 12.58 7.44 -23.10
CA LEU A 39 11.90 7.64 -24.38
C LEU A 39 12.77 8.49 -25.31
N SER A 40 13.62 7.85 -26.11
CA SER A 40 14.25 8.49 -27.26
C SER A 40 13.15 9.03 -28.19
N GLY A 41 13.05 10.35 -28.30
CA GLY A 41 12.03 11.07 -29.08
C GLY A 41 12.08 10.85 -30.60
N ASP A 42 12.77 9.82 -31.08
CA ASP A 42 12.96 9.51 -32.50
C ASP A 42 11.98 8.45 -33.02
N VAL A 43 11.31 7.68 -32.14
CA VAL A 43 10.43 6.56 -32.57
C VAL A 43 9.06 6.51 -31.87
N TYR A 44 8.90 7.12 -30.69
CA TYR A 44 7.61 7.14 -29.98
C TYR A 44 7.22 8.55 -29.55
N PHE A 45 6.15 9.07 -30.13
CA PHE A 45 5.59 10.42 -29.96
C PHE A 45 4.95 10.67 -28.57
N ILE A 46 5.30 9.89 -27.54
CA ILE A 46 4.64 9.91 -26.22
C ILE A 46 5.66 10.31 -25.16
N SER A 47 6.19 11.54 -25.14
CA SER A 47 7.22 12.00 -24.19
C SER A 47 6.82 12.06 -22.70
N TYR A 48 5.79 11.33 -22.27
CA TYR A 48 5.34 11.25 -20.89
C TYR A 48 4.71 9.89 -20.62
N LEU A 49 5.02 9.29 -19.48
CA LEU A 49 4.26 8.14 -18.97
C LEU A 49 2.97 8.71 -18.33
N PRO A 50 1.79 8.53 -18.94
CA PRO A 50 0.55 8.99 -18.33
C PRO A 50 0.30 8.15 -17.07
N SER A 51 0.50 8.76 -15.91
CA SER A 51 0.06 8.19 -14.65
C SER A 51 -1.46 8.31 -14.55
N GLN A 52 -2.15 7.24 -14.91
CA GLN A 52 -3.60 7.16 -14.77
C GLN A 52 -3.95 6.50 -13.44
N LEU A 53 -4.41 7.29 -12.49
CA LEU A 53 -4.93 6.77 -11.23
C LEU A 53 -6.36 6.29 -11.43
N LEU A 54 -6.55 4.97 -11.41
CA LEU A 54 -7.86 4.35 -11.48
C LEU A 54 -8.42 4.19 -10.07
N TRP A 55 -9.50 4.92 -9.77
CA TRP A 55 -10.19 4.84 -8.47
C TRP A 55 -10.73 3.44 -8.17
N SER A 56 -11.03 2.64 -9.19
CA SER A 56 -11.38 1.22 -9.05
C SER A 56 -10.26 0.44 -8.37
N ASP A 57 -9.02 0.67 -8.78
CA ASP A 57 -7.87 -0.08 -8.31
C ASP A 57 -7.56 0.31 -6.86
N VAL A 58 -7.68 1.61 -6.55
CA VAL A 58 -7.58 2.10 -5.17
C VAL A 58 -8.63 1.45 -4.27
N ALA A 59 -9.89 1.38 -4.70
CA ALA A 59 -10.96 0.74 -3.94
C ALA A 59 -10.72 -0.76 -3.72
N ILE A 60 -10.25 -1.48 -4.75
CA ILE A 60 -9.91 -2.90 -4.66
C ILE A 60 -8.76 -3.13 -3.68
N ILE A 61 -7.72 -2.30 -3.74
CA ILE A 61 -6.56 -2.40 -2.84
C ILE A 61 -6.98 -2.14 -1.39
N ILE A 62 -7.74 -1.08 -1.13
CA ILE A 62 -8.21 -0.73 0.23
C ILE A 62 -9.09 -1.85 0.80
N SER A 63 -10.08 -2.31 0.03
CA SER A 63 -10.98 -3.38 0.48
C SER A 63 -10.22 -4.68 0.74
N SER A 64 -9.32 -5.08 -0.16
CA SER A 64 -8.48 -6.28 0.00
C SER A 64 -7.57 -6.18 1.22
N ALA A 65 -6.93 -5.02 1.45
CA ALA A 65 -6.03 -4.81 2.58
C ALA A 65 -6.77 -4.84 3.92
N LEU A 66 -7.95 -4.22 4.01
CA LEU A 66 -8.79 -4.30 5.20
C LEU A 66 -9.28 -5.72 5.47
N LEU A 67 -9.67 -6.45 4.42
CA LEU A 67 -10.16 -7.82 4.52
C LEU A 67 -9.04 -8.77 5.00
N LEU A 68 -7.83 -8.62 4.45
CA LEU A 68 -6.64 -9.36 4.90
C LEU A 68 -6.25 -9.01 6.34
N SER A 69 -6.28 -7.73 6.73
CA SER A 69 -6.00 -7.30 8.11
C SER A 69 -7.01 -7.87 9.11
N PHE A 70 -8.29 -7.92 8.71
CA PHE A 70 -9.35 -8.55 9.49
C PHE A 70 -9.10 -10.04 9.67
N LEU A 71 -8.89 -10.79 8.57
CA LEU A 71 -8.61 -12.23 8.60
C LEU A 71 -7.35 -12.56 9.42
N ALA A 72 -6.29 -11.77 9.27
CA ALA A 72 -5.06 -11.92 10.04
C ALA A 72 -5.28 -11.69 11.55
N THR A 73 -6.27 -10.90 11.93
CA THR A 73 -6.62 -10.66 13.35
C THR A 73 -7.44 -11.80 13.95
N ILE A 74 -8.17 -12.57 13.14
CA ILE A 74 -9.00 -13.69 13.63
C ILE A 74 -8.15 -14.80 14.23
N TYR A 75 -7.06 -15.21 13.57
CA TYR A 75 -6.19 -16.27 14.06
C TYR A 75 -5.66 -16.03 15.49
N PRO A 76 -5.03 -14.88 15.82
CA PRO A 76 -4.58 -14.60 17.17
C PRO A 76 -5.75 -14.39 18.15
N ALA A 77 -6.88 -13.83 17.72
CA ALA A 77 -8.05 -13.65 18.59
C ALA A 77 -8.64 -14.99 19.04
N VAL A 78 -8.79 -15.95 18.12
CA VAL A 78 -9.24 -17.31 18.44
C VAL A 78 -8.23 -18.00 19.35
N ARG A 79 -6.92 -17.84 19.10
CA ARG A 79 -5.89 -18.39 19.97
C ARG A 79 -5.94 -17.80 21.39
N ALA A 80 -6.13 -16.48 21.53
CA ALA A 80 -6.24 -15.80 22.81
C ALA A 80 -7.49 -16.22 23.60
N SER A 81 -8.63 -16.42 22.92
CA SER A 81 -9.88 -16.84 23.56
C SER A 81 -9.83 -18.23 24.20
N LYS A 82 -8.88 -19.06 23.80
CA LYS A 82 -8.67 -20.43 24.31
C LYS A 82 -7.68 -20.50 25.48
N ILE A 83 -7.03 -19.39 25.83
CA ILE A 83 -6.16 -19.33 27.01
C ILE A 83 -7.05 -19.21 28.25
N GLN A 84 -7.04 -20.22 29.11
CA GLN A 84 -7.88 -20.26 30.31
C GLN A 84 -7.44 -19.17 31.30
N PRO A 85 -8.36 -18.34 31.83
CA PRO A 85 -8.03 -17.21 32.70
C PRO A 85 -7.40 -17.64 34.04
N ALA A 86 -7.54 -18.91 34.43
CA ALA A 86 -6.97 -19.45 35.67
C ALA A 86 -5.44 -19.66 35.63
N GLU A 87 -4.81 -19.78 34.45
CA GLU A 87 -3.35 -19.88 34.35
C GLU A 87 -2.65 -18.51 34.29
N ALA A 88 -3.35 -17.45 33.90
CA ALA A 88 -2.80 -16.09 33.88
C ALA A 88 -2.53 -15.53 35.29
N LEU A 89 -3.30 -15.96 36.30
CA LEU A 89 -3.15 -15.57 37.72
C LEU A 89 -2.22 -16.48 38.53
N ARG A 90 -1.80 -17.65 38.00
CA ARG A 90 -0.86 -18.56 38.71
C ARG A 90 0.62 -18.19 38.46
N TYR A 91 0.86 -17.23 37.58
CA TYR A 91 2.19 -16.68 37.29
C TYR A 91 2.32 -15.20 37.67
N GLU A 92 1.34 -14.67 38.43
CA GLU A 92 1.53 -13.46 39.24
C GLU A 92 2.13 -13.82 40.61
#